data_AF-A0A9P6ALV2-F1
#
_entry.id   AF-A0A9P6ALV2-F1
#
_cell.length_a   1.000
_cell.length_b   1.000
_cell.length_c   1.000
_cell.angle_alpha   90.00
_cell.angle_beta   90.00
_cell.angle_gamma   90.00
#
_symmetry.space_group_name_H-M   'P 1'
#
loop_
_entity.id
_entity.type
_entity.pdbx_description
1 polymer ?
#
loop_
_entity_poly.entity_id
_entity_poly.type
_entity_poly.pdbx_seq_one_letter_code
_entity_poly.pdbx_strand_id
1 'polypeptide(L)'
;MSNIELLLCTANKEWAVVLSIPLSEVRRLSLRPLKWLTFVAFAICGAEGHLCVNRLGEHANYNATSTDPLAKEYYYFNQGQYHLVDHSTLNDRITSSTKTPRCSGFRKDLMARDGDCCTISELQPIVVMQPILFRPPRITCTLSK
;
A
#
# COMPACT_ATOMS: atom_id res chain seq x y z
N MET A 1 -9.54 -18.03 -9.94
CA MET A 1 -8.37 -17.12 -9.83
C MET A 1 -8.32 -16.62 -8.40
N SER A 2 -7.19 -16.73 -7.69
CA SER A 2 -7.10 -16.31 -6.29
C SER A 2 -6.87 -14.80 -6.19
N ASN A 3 -7.70 -14.12 -5.40
CA ASN A 3 -7.50 -12.72 -5.05
C ASN A 3 -6.84 -12.61 -3.68
N ILE A 4 -6.11 -11.53 -3.48
CA ILE A 4 -5.67 -11.05 -2.18
C ILE A 4 -6.59 -9.91 -1.77
N GLU A 5 -7.07 -9.98 -0.54
CA GLU A 5 -7.91 -8.97 0.09
C GLU A 5 -7.13 -8.25 1.18
N LEU A 6 -7.19 -6.92 1.15
CA LEU A 6 -6.67 -6.05 2.19
C LEU A 6 -7.85 -5.53 3.00
N LEU A 7 -7.81 -5.76 4.31
CA LEU A 7 -8.85 -5.37 5.25
C LEU A 7 -8.35 -4.27 6.18
N LEU A 8 -9.22 -3.29 6.43
CA LEU A 8 -9.00 -2.21 7.39
C LEU A 8 -10.03 -2.23 8.51
N CYS A 9 -9.57 -1.89 9.71
CA CYS A 9 -10.46 -1.70 10.85
C CYS A 9 -11.11 -0.32 10.76
N THR A 10 -12.42 -0.31 10.53
CA THR A 10 -13.22 0.92 10.47
C THR A 10 -13.44 1.51 11.87
N ALA A 11 -13.95 2.73 11.94
CA ALA A 11 -14.27 3.40 13.21
C ALA A 11 -15.27 2.59 14.07
N ASN A 12 -16.10 1.77 13.42
CA ASN A 12 -17.07 0.88 14.07
C ASN A 12 -16.43 -0.40 14.64
N LYS A 13 -15.10 -0.53 14.57
CA LYS A 13 -14.33 -1.75 14.94
C LYS A 13 -14.65 -2.96 14.06
N GLU A 14 -15.19 -2.72 12.87
CA GLU A 14 -15.47 -3.76 11.88
C GLU A 14 -14.37 -3.77 10.81
N TRP A 15 -14.04 -4.96 10.33
CA TRP A 15 -13.07 -5.15 9.26
C TRP A 15 -13.76 -5.03 7.90
N ALA A 16 -13.35 -4.05 7.11
CA ALA A 16 -13.87 -3.82 5.77
C ALA A 16 -12.77 -4.09 4.72
N VAL A 17 -13.14 -4.76 3.63
CA VAL A 17 -12.25 -4.95 2.47
C VAL A 17 -12.11 -3.61 1.75
N VAL A 18 -10.87 -3.13 1.62
CA VAL A 18 -10.57 -1.85 0.95
C VAL A 18 -9.84 -2.03 -0.37
N LEU A 19 -9.26 -3.20 -0.59
CA LEU A 19 -8.66 -3.59 -1.85
C LEU A 19 -8.87 -5.09 -2.06
N SER A 20 -9.33 -5.44 -3.26
CA SER A 20 -9.34 -6.80 -3.76
C SER A 20 -8.57 -6.81 -5.08
N ILE A 21 -7.48 -7.56 -5.14
CA ILE A 21 -6.58 -7.59 -6.30
C ILE A 21 -6.20 -9.04 -6.64
N PRO A 22 -6.18 -9.44 -7.92
CA PRO A 22 -5.71 -10.76 -8.30
C PRO A 22 -4.26 -10.99 -7.88
N LEU A 23 -3.96 -12.18 -7.36
CA LEU A 23 -2.60 -12.56 -6.97
C LEU A 23 -1.59 -12.40 -8.12
N SER A 24 -2.01 -12.68 -9.35
CA SER A 24 -1.19 -12.49 -10.55
C SER A 24 -0.78 -11.03 -10.75
N GLU A 25 -1.68 -10.09 -10.45
CA GLU A 25 -1.39 -8.66 -10.57
C GLU A 25 -0.44 -8.20 -9.48
N VAL A 26 -0.60 -8.64 -8.24
CA VAL A 26 0.33 -8.30 -7.16
C VAL A 26 1.75 -8.77 -7.49
N ARG A 27 1.89 -10.01 -7.98
CA ARG A 27 3.18 -10.57 -8.41
C ARG A 27 3.78 -9.85 -9.61
N ARG A 28 2.95 -9.33 -10.51
CA ARG A 28 3.38 -8.53 -11.66
C ARG A 28 3.83 -7.12 -11.25
N LEU A 29 3.18 -6.55 -10.23
CA LEU A 29 3.40 -5.18 -9.76
C LEU A 29 4.58 -5.06 -8.79
N SER A 30 4.97 -6.15 -8.10
CA SER A 30 6.05 -6.14 -7.13
C SER A 30 6.71 -7.52 -6.95
N LEU A 31 8.03 -7.49 -6.80
CA LEU A 31 8.84 -8.63 -6.35
C LEU A 31 8.67 -8.93 -4.85
N ARG A 32 8.17 -7.96 -4.08
CA ARG A 32 7.91 -8.04 -2.64
C ARG A 32 6.44 -7.70 -2.34
N PRO A 33 5.52 -8.63 -2.64
CA PRO A 33 4.07 -8.42 -2.52
C PRO A 33 3.61 -7.79 -1.20
N LEU A 34 4.20 -8.21 -0.08
CA LEU A 34 3.79 -7.74 1.25
C LEU A 34 4.27 -6.34 1.56
N LYS A 35 5.48 -5.97 1.14
CA LYS A 35 5.94 -4.57 1.22
C LYS A 35 5.06 -3.68 0.35
N TRP A 36 4.70 -4.16 -0.84
CA TRP A 36 3.82 -3.44 -1.76
C TRP A 36 2.42 -3.25 -1.16
N LEU A 37 1.84 -4.31 -0.58
CA LEU A 37 0.56 -4.21 0.11
C LEU A 37 0.61 -3.24 1.30
N THR A 38 1.69 -3.19 2.07
CA THR A 38 1.86 -2.19 3.16
C THR A 38 1.93 -0.78 2.62
N PHE A 39 2.66 -0.56 1.52
CA PHE A 39 2.70 0.74 0.86
C PHE A 39 1.31 1.17 0.37
N VAL A 40 0.56 0.25 -0.26
CA VAL A 40 -0.81 0.53 -0.74
C VAL A 40 -1.75 0.80 0.43
N ALA A 41 -1.69 0.00 1.50
CA ALA A 41 -2.49 0.22 2.69
C ALA A 41 -2.21 1.58 3.32
N PHE A 42 -0.94 1.96 3.45
CA PHE A 42 -0.53 3.30 3.89
C PHE A 42 -1.08 4.40 2.97
N ALA A 43 -1.02 4.22 1.64
CA ALA A 43 -1.53 5.19 0.69
C ALA A 43 -3.06 5.34 0.77
N ILE A 44 -3.79 4.26 1.05
CA ILE A 44 -5.24 4.27 1.25
C ILE A 44 -5.61 4.94 2.59
N CYS A 45 -4.89 4.60 3.67
CA CYS A 45 -5.20 5.04 5.03
C CYS A 45 -4.69 6.44 5.36
N GLY A 46 -3.62 6.88 4.69
CA GLY A 46 -2.87 8.08 5.06
C GLY A 46 -2.19 7.99 6.44
N ALA A 47 -2.08 6.79 7.02
CA ALA A 47 -1.51 6.54 8.34
C ALA A 47 -0.55 5.35 8.28
N GLU A 48 0.56 5.43 9.03
CA GLU A 48 1.51 4.33 9.18
C GLU A 48 0.84 3.13 9.84
N GLY A 49 1.38 1.93 9.59
CA GLY A 49 0.81 0.69 10.07
C GLY A 49 1.54 -0.53 9.54
N HIS A 50 1.06 -1.71 9.93
CA HIS A 50 1.63 -2.99 9.56
C HIS A 50 0.55 -3.99 9.15
N LEU A 51 0.91 -4.91 8.25
CA LEU A 51 0.09 -6.04 7.85
C LEU A 51 0.23 -7.21 8.81
N CYS A 52 -0.90 -7.85 9.04
CA CYS A 52 -1.03 -9.11 9.76
C CYS A 52 -1.76 -10.14 8.90
N VAL A 53 -1.43 -11.42 9.10
CA VAL A 53 -2.08 -12.55 8.41
C VAL A 53 -3.40 -12.96 9.05
N ASN A 54 -3.69 -12.44 10.24
CA ASN A 54 -4.92 -12.70 10.97
C ASN A 54 -5.35 -11.49 11.81
N ARG A 55 -6.56 -11.58 12.36
CA ARG A 55 -7.16 -10.57 13.24
C ARG A 55 -6.50 -10.48 14.62
N LEU A 56 -5.70 -11.47 14.98
CA LEU A 56 -5.00 -11.54 16.28
C LEU A 56 -3.70 -10.72 16.28
N GLY A 57 -3.30 -10.18 15.12
CA GLY A 57 -2.11 -9.34 15.01
C GLY A 57 -0.84 -10.12 14.66
N GLU A 58 -0.95 -11.35 14.16
CA GLU A 58 0.24 -12.09 13.69
C GLU A 58 0.86 -11.37 12.48
N HIS A 59 2.07 -10.86 12.64
CA HIS A 59 2.74 -10.05 11.62
C HIS A 59 2.98 -10.84 10.33
N ALA A 60 2.72 -10.18 9.20
CA ALA A 60 3.08 -10.71 7.90
C ALA A 60 4.61 -10.74 7.73
N ASN A 61 5.14 -11.82 7.15
CA ASN A 61 6.58 -11.95 6.87
C ASN A 61 6.98 -11.07 5.68
N TYR A 62 7.44 -9.84 5.91
CA TYR A 62 7.84 -8.90 4.87
C TYR A 62 9.00 -9.33 3.96
N ASN A 63 9.72 -10.38 4.33
CA ASN A 63 10.77 -10.95 3.50
C ASN A 63 10.23 -12.00 2.51
N ALA A 64 8.92 -12.29 2.54
CA ALA A 64 8.29 -13.14 1.55
C ALA A 64 8.42 -12.52 0.15
N THR A 65 8.92 -13.33 -0.76
CA THR A 65 9.12 -13.05 -2.18
C THR A 65 7.87 -13.41 -2.98
N SER A 66 7.85 -13.03 -4.27
CA SER A 66 6.73 -13.36 -5.16
C SER A 66 6.48 -14.86 -5.34
N THR A 67 7.48 -15.71 -5.07
CA THR A 67 7.38 -17.18 -5.17
C THR A 67 6.79 -17.83 -3.93
N ASP A 68 6.77 -17.12 -2.79
CA ASP A 68 6.24 -17.65 -1.54
C ASP A 68 4.70 -17.79 -1.56
N PRO A 69 4.14 -18.71 -0.77
CA PRO A 69 2.71 -18.81 -0.58
C PRO A 69 2.19 -17.57 0.16
N LEU A 70 1.29 -16.82 -0.50
CA LEU A 70 0.63 -15.65 0.10
C LEU A 70 -0.74 -16.05 0.66
N ALA A 71 -1.11 -15.42 1.77
CA ALA A 71 -2.45 -15.53 2.34
C ALA A 71 -3.48 -14.85 1.43
N LYS A 72 -4.74 -15.26 1.55
CA LYS A 72 -5.85 -14.63 0.83
C LYS A 72 -6.26 -13.31 1.45
N GLU A 73 -6.09 -13.16 2.75
CA GLU A 73 -6.53 -11.99 3.51
C GLU A 73 -5.34 -11.42 4.29
N TYR A 74 -5.23 -10.10 4.27
CA TYR A 74 -4.30 -9.36 5.11
C TYR A 74 -5.03 -8.24 5.85
N TYR A 75 -4.68 -8.09 7.13
CA TYR A 75 -5.28 -7.15 8.05
C TYR A 75 -4.29 -6.01 8.31
N TYR A 76 -4.66 -4.78 8.00
CA TYR A 76 -3.77 -3.63 8.23
C TYR A 76 -4.11 -2.93 9.53
N PHE A 77 -3.12 -2.88 10.43
CA PHE A 77 -3.19 -2.23 11.73
C PHE A 77 -2.46 -0.89 11.64
N ASN A 78 -3.23 0.20 11.59
CA ASN A 78 -2.70 1.55 11.58
C ASN A 78 -2.28 2.03 12.98
N GLN A 79 -1.20 2.77 13.04
CA GLN A 79 -0.66 3.46 14.22
C GLN A 79 -0.99 4.95 14.08
N GLY A 80 -2.21 5.35 14.46
CA GLY A 80 -2.66 6.74 14.43
C GLY A 80 -4.06 6.93 13.83
N GLN A 81 -4.52 8.17 13.73
CA GLN A 81 -5.78 8.48 13.06
C GLN A 81 -5.63 8.31 11.54
N TYR A 82 -6.41 7.42 10.94
CA TYR A 82 -6.46 7.26 9.49
C TYR A 82 -7.45 8.25 8.86
N HIS A 83 -7.12 8.68 7.65
CA HIS A 83 -7.98 9.50 6.81
C HIS A 83 -8.05 8.79 5.46
N LEU A 84 -9.18 8.12 5.19
CA LEU A 84 -9.34 7.44 3.91
C LEU A 84 -9.25 8.47 2.79
N VAL A 85 -8.36 8.19 1.84
CA VAL A 85 -8.14 9.06 0.70
C VAL A 85 -9.35 8.95 -0.24
N ASP A 86 -10.23 9.94 -0.20
CA ASP A 86 -11.33 10.05 -1.14
C ASP A 86 -10.82 10.60 -2.48
N HIS A 87 -10.72 9.71 -3.47
CA HIS A 87 -10.28 10.07 -4.81
C HIS A 87 -11.21 11.07 -5.52
N SER A 88 -12.50 11.10 -5.18
CA SER A 88 -13.47 11.98 -5.82
C SER A 88 -13.23 13.45 -5.46
N THR A 89 -12.82 13.72 -4.21
CA THR A 89 -12.41 15.06 -3.75
C THR A 89 -10.99 15.44 -4.15
N LEU A 90 -10.15 14.48 -4.56
CA LEU A 90 -8.78 14.71 -5.02
C LEU A 90 -8.69 15.22 -6.46
N ASN A 91 -9.60 14.83 -7.35
CA ASN A 91 -9.58 15.23 -8.75
C ASN A 91 -9.60 16.76 -8.94
N ASP A 92 -10.26 17.50 -8.05
CA ASP A 92 -10.37 18.95 -8.14
C ASP A 92 -9.17 19.71 -7.55
N ARG A 93 -8.26 19.02 -6.85
CA ARG A 93 -7.23 19.66 -5.99
C ARG A 93 -5.77 19.43 -6.43
N ILE A 94 -5.52 18.60 -7.44
CA ILE A 94 -4.17 18.37 -7.96
C ILE A 94 -3.82 19.46 -8.98
N THR A 95 -3.58 20.69 -8.51
CA THR A 95 -3.10 21.81 -9.34
C THR A 95 -1.77 22.39 -8.88
N SER A 96 -1.13 21.82 -7.86
CA SER A 96 0.11 22.37 -7.31
C SER A 96 1.14 21.30 -6.94
N SER A 97 2.29 21.36 -7.60
CA SER A 97 3.51 20.58 -7.32
C SER A 97 4.35 21.16 -6.17
N THR A 98 3.81 22.13 -5.43
CA THR A 98 4.53 22.81 -4.35
C THR A 98 4.74 21.86 -3.17
N LYS A 99 5.99 21.70 -2.70
CA LYS A 99 6.33 20.90 -1.52
C LYS A 99 5.54 21.40 -0.31
N THR A 100 4.55 20.63 0.12
CA THR A 100 3.87 20.87 1.39
C THR A 100 4.74 20.34 2.55
N PRO A 101 4.60 20.87 3.77
CA PRO A 101 5.28 20.34 4.95
C PRO A 101 5.05 18.84 5.17
N ARG A 102 3.91 18.30 4.72
CA ARG A 102 3.59 16.86 4.74
C ARG A 102 4.52 16.01 3.85
N CYS A 103 5.12 16.58 2.81
CA CYS A 103 5.99 15.84 1.88
C CYS A 103 7.48 15.88 2.25
N SER A 104 7.92 16.73 3.19
CA SER A 104 9.36 16.88 3.49
C SER A 104 9.93 15.68 4.23
N GLY A 105 9.12 15.03 5.08
CA GLY A 105 9.46 13.80 5.81
C GLY A 105 9.19 12.52 5.03
N PHE A 106 8.23 12.55 4.10
CA PHE A 106 7.70 11.36 3.42
C PHE A 106 8.78 10.39 2.90
N ARG A 107 9.83 10.90 2.25
CA ARG A 107 10.92 10.06 1.75
C ARG A 107 11.69 9.38 2.90
N LYS A 108 12.00 10.13 3.97
CA LYS A 108 12.72 9.58 5.13
C LYS A 108 11.88 8.51 5.81
N ASP A 109 10.58 8.77 5.98
CA ASP A 109 9.65 7.84 6.63
C ASP A 109 9.50 6.57 5.78
N LEU A 110 9.41 6.72 4.44
CA LEU A 110 9.35 5.59 3.52
C LEU A 110 10.64 4.78 3.51
N MET A 111 11.81 5.42 3.56
CA MET A 111 13.10 4.72 3.66
C MET A 111 13.30 4.05 5.02
N ALA A 112 12.81 4.65 6.12
CA ALA A 112 12.84 4.04 7.44
C ALA A 112 11.97 2.77 7.49
N ARG A 113 10.80 2.80 6.83
CA ARG A 113 9.87 1.66 6.77
C ARG A 113 10.32 0.56 5.81
N ASP A 114 10.71 0.92 4.59
CA ASP A 114 10.95 -0.04 3.50
C ASP A 114 12.44 -0.45 3.40
N GLY A 115 13.33 0.31 4.06
CA GLY A 115 14.79 0.21 3.96
C GLY A 115 15.34 0.82 2.67
N ASP A 116 16.54 0.40 2.27
CA ASP A 116 17.16 0.79 0.97
C ASP A 116 16.55 0.06 -0.24
N CYS A 117 15.40 -0.59 -0.08
CA CYS A 117 14.78 -1.42 -1.10
C CYS A 117 13.55 -0.73 -1.68
N CYS A 118 13.55 -0.46 -2.99
CA CYS A 118 12.35 0.00 -3.66
C CYS A 118 11.33 -1.13 -3.76
N THR A 119 10.13 -0.88 -3.23
CA THR A 119 9.01 -1.83 -3.17
C THR A 119 8.53 -2.29 -4.56
N ILE A 120 8.82 -1.53 -5.61
CA ILE A 120 8.45 -1.83 -7.00
C ILE A 120 9.58 -2.54 -7.77
N SER A 121 10.83 -2.29 -7.41
CA SER A 121 12.00 -2.76 -8.16
C SER A 121 13.14 -3.05 -7.19
N GLU A 122 13.58 -4.30 -7.07
CA GLU A 122 14.69 -4.71 -6.18
C GLU A 122 16.09 -4.17 -6.59
N LEU A 123 16.17 -3.12 -7.41
CA LEU A 123 17.45 -2.54 -7.79
C LEU A 123 18.06 -1.79 -6.60
N GLN A 124 19.21 -2.27 -6.13
CA GLN A 124 20.15 -1.51 -5.31
C GLN A 124 20.56 -0.19 -5.99
N PRO A 125 21.25 0.70 -5.27
CA PRO A 125 20.71 1.97 -4.81
C PRO A 125 20.23 2.89 -5.95
N ILE A 126 19.28 3.76 -5.64
CA ILE A 126 18.73 4.79 -6.55
C ILE A 126 19.85 5.72 -7.02
N VAL A 127 20.52 5.36 -8.11
CA VAL A 127 21.15 6.34 -9.01
C VAL A 127 19.99 6.90 -9.83
N VAL A 128 19.69 8.16 -9.58
CA VAL A 128 18.57 8.90 -10.17
C VAL A 128 18.61 8.75 -11.69
N MET A 129 17.64 8.04 -12.26
CA MET A 129 17.29 8.15 -13.67
C MET A 129 15.83 8.56 -13.84
N GLN A 130 15.67 9.39 -14.86
CA GLN A 130 14.61 10.34 -15.17
C GLN A 130 13.20 9.74 -15.43
N PRO A 131 12.15 10.57 -15.50
CA PRO A 131 10.77 10.12 -15.31
C PRO A 131 10.25 9.39 -16.55
N ILE A 132 9.93 8.11 -16.40
CA ILE A 132 9.21 7.33 -17.40
C ILE A 132 7.72 7.41 -17.08
N LEU A 133 6.93 7.89 -18.04
CA LEU A 133 5.47 7.96 -17.96
C LEU A 133 4.87 6.57 -17.64
N PHE A 134 4.41 6.39 -16.40
CA PHE A 134 3.60 5.24 -16.02
C PHE A 134 2.14 5.51 -16.36
N ARG A 135 1.55 4.73 -17.28
CA ARG A 135 0.09 4.69 -17.44
C ARG A 135 -0.50 3.90 -16.26
N PRO A 136 -1.52 4.41 -15.54
CA PRO A 136 -2.09 3.70 -14.40
C PRO A 136 -2.93 2.50 -14.86
N PRO A 137 -2.81 1.33 -14.20
CA PRO A 137 -3.76 0.23 -14.38
C PRO A 137 -5.12 0.61 -13.77
N ARG A 138 -6.21 0.12 -14.38
CA ARG A 138 -7.58 0.29 -13.86
C ARG A 138 -7.73 -0.51 -12.57
N ILE A 139 -7.65 0.15 -11.42
CA ILE A 139 -8.00 -0.40 -10.11
C ILE A 139 -9.47 -0.06 -9.88
N THR A 140 -10.32 -1.08 -9.77
CA THR A 140 -11.72 -0.92 -9.37
C THR A 140 -11.84 -1.03 -7.85
N CYS A 141 -12.07 0.10 -7.18
CA CYS A 141 -12.50 0.12 -5.78
C CYS A 141 -14.03 0.01 -5.76
N THR A 142 -14.58 -0.96 -5.03
CA THR A 142 -16.01 -1.04 -4.74
C THR A 142 -16.26 -0.52 -3.34
N LEU A 143 -17.01 0.59 -3.23
CA LEU A 143 -17.57 1.06 -1.97
C LEU A 143 -18.97 0.43 -1.82
N SER A 144 -19.18 -0.36 -0.77
CA SER A 144 -20.54 -0.71 -0.33
C SER A 144 -21.14 0.49 0.40
N LYS A 145 -22.37 0.85 0.04
CA LYS A 145 -23.19 1.88 0.69
C LYS A 145 -23.62 1.48 2.10
#